data_AF-A0A6N8HRG9-F1
#
_entry.id   AF-A0A6N8HRG9-F1
#
_cell.length_a   1.000
_cell.length_b   1.000
_cell.length_c   1.000
_cell.angle_alpha   90.00
_cell.angle_beta   90.00
_cell.angle_gamma   90.00
#
_symmetry.space_group_name_H-M   'P 1'
#
loop_
_entity.id
_entity.type
_entity.pdbx_description
1 polymer ?
#
loop_
_entity_poly.entity_id
_entity_poly.type
_entity_poly.pdbx_seq_one_letter_code
_entity_poly.pdbx_strand_id
1 'polypeptide(L)'
;MKELIEEHAKRLKLSWIREHYHEVEAASHEEFLLKLFEKEIEQREERKLNLLIKQSLLPDISGRQFEWDGIHMNSDLSKEDVLAGDLSIGKKISFYMAA
;
A
#
# COMPACT_ATOMS: atom_id res chain seq x y z
N MET A 1 -22.52 4.12 -27.39
CA MET A 1 -22.45 3.16 -26.26
C MET A 1 -21.31 3.47 -25.30
N LYS A 2 -20.06 3.55 -25.76
CA LYS A 2 -18.92 3.94 -24.90
C LYS A 2 -19.11 5.29 -24.19
N GLU A 3 -19.55 6.32 -24.91
CA GLU A 3 -19.82 7.64 -24.33
C GLU A 3 -20.90 7.62 -23.23
N LEU A 4 -21.95 6.82 -23.38
CA LEU A 4 -22.99 6.66 -22.37
C LEU A 4 -22.43 6.00 -21.10
N ILE A 5 -21.61 4.96 -21.27
CA ILE A 5 -20.94 4.28 -20.15
C ILE A 5 -20.02 5.27 -19.42
N GLU A 6 -19.25 6.06 -20.15
CA GLU A 6 -18.36 7.07 -19.57
C GLU A 6 -19.13 8.19 -18.84
N GLU A 7 -20.25 8.65 -19.39
CA GLU A 7 -21.10 9.66 -18.76
C GLU A 7 -21.71 9.15 -17.45
N HIS A 8 -22.26 7.94 -17.47
CA HIS A 8 -22.79 7.29 -16.27
C HIS A 8 -21.70 6.99 -15.25
N ALA A 9 -20.54 6.48 -15.68
CA ALA A 9 -19.39 6.24 -14.81
C ALA A 9 -18.88 7.53 -14.16
N LYS A 10 -18.83 8.63 -14.92
CA LYS A 10 -18.47 9.96 -14.41
C LYS A 10 -19.45 10.44 -13.35
N ARG A 11 -20.76 10.28 -13.57
CA ARG A 11 -21.80 10.64 -12.60
C ARG A 11 -21.71 9.83 -11.30
N LEU A 12 -21.37 8.55 -11.40
CA LEU A 12 -21.16 7.65 -10.26
C LEU A 12 -19.76 7.76 -9.63
N LYS A 13 -18.88 8.61 -10.19
CA LYS A 13 -17.48 8.75 -9.78
C LYS A 13 -16.68 7.44 -9.86
N LEU A 14 -17.04 6.56 -10.79
CA LEU A 14 -16.35 5.30 -11.05
C LEU A 14 -15.11 5.60 -11.88
N SER A 15 -13.99 5.77 -11.20
CA SER A 15 -12.78 6.35 -11.80
C SER A 15 -12.01 5.30 -12.59
N TRP A 16 -11.92 4.09 -12.04
CA TRP A 16 -11.19 2.98 -12.65
C TRP A 16 -12.02 2.39 -13.81
N ILE A 17 -13.29 2.10 -13.53
CA ILE A 17 -14.20 1.49 -14.50
C ILE A 17 -14.34 2.34 -15.76
N ARG A 18 -14.40 3.68 -15.63
CA ARG A 18 -14.50 4.58 -16.79
C ARG A 18 -13.42 4.34 -17.84
N GLU A 19 -12.19 4.07 -17.39
CA GLU A 19 -11.03 3.95 -18.26
C GLU A 19 -10.73 2.48 -18.61
N HIS A 20 -10.93 1.56 -17.67
CA HIS A 20 -10.45 0.17 -17.79
C HIS A 20 -11.56 -0.89 -17.95
N TYR A 21 -12.84 -0.51 -18.06
CA TYR A 21 -13.92 -1.51 -18.17
C TYR A 21 -13.76 -2.50 -19.33
N HIS A 22 -13.09 -2.07 -20.39
CA HIS A 22 -12.88 -2.84 -21.61
C HIS A 22 -11.72 -3.85 -21.50
N GLU A 23 -10.88 -3.74 -20.47
CA GLU A 23 -9.75 -4.63 -20.20
C GLU A 23 -10.17 -5.86 -19.39
N VAL A 24 -11.39 -5.87 -18.84
CA VAL A 24 -11.89 -6.95 -18.00
C VAL A 24 -12.48 -8.06 -18.85
N GLU A 25 -11.79 -9.20 -18.92
CA GLU A 25 -12.31 -10.43 -19.51
C GLU A 25 -13.01 -11.30 -18.45
N ALA A 26 -14.20 -11.80 -18.77
CA ALA A 26 -14.99 -12.65 -17.90
C ALA A 26 -15.85 -13.62 -18.71
N ALA A 27 -16.13 -14.81 -18.14
CA ALA A 27 -16.92 -15.84 -18.81
C ALA A 27 -18.43 -15.58 -18.71
N SER A 28 -18.87 -14.82 -17.70
CA SER A 28 -20.27 -14.42 -17.51
C SER A 28 -20.41 -12.93 -17.22
N HIS A 29 -21.62 -12.40 -17.43
CA HIS A 29 -21.96 -11.01 -17.09
C HIS A 29 -21.83 -10.73 -15.59
N GLU A 30 -22.13 -11.71 -14.74
CA GLU A 30 -22.04 -11.59 -13.29
C GLU A 30 -20.59 -11.50 -12.84
N GLU A 31 -19.73 -12.34 -13.41
CA GLU A 31 -18.29 -12.32 -13.16
C GLU A 31 -17.65 -11.03 -13.65
N PHE A 32 -18.09 -10.52 -14.81
CA PHE A 32 -17.66 -9.22 -15.33
C PHE A 32 -17.99 -8.08 -14.35
N LEU A 33 -19.23 -8.03 -13.86
CA LEU A 33 -19.66 -7.02 -12.88
C LEU A 33 -18.89 -7.13 -11.57
N LEU A 34 -18.67 -8.35 -11.07
CA LEU A 34 -17.90 -8.57 -9.85
C LEU A 34 -16.47 -8.03 -9.99
N LYS A 35 -15.76 -8.41 -11.05
CA LYS A 35 -14.39 -7.96 -11.30
C LYS A 35 -14.29 -6.44 -11.44
N LEU A 36 -15.27 -5.79 -12.09
CA LEU A 36 -15.32 -4.33 -12.17
C LEU A 36 -15.43 -3.68 -10.79
N PHE A 37 -16.31 -4.21 -9.93
CA PHE A 37 -16.49 -3.65 -8.59
C PHE A 37 -15.27 -3.88 -7.71
N GLU A 38 -14.67 -5.07 -7.74
CA GLU A 38 -13.44 -5.36 -6.99
C GLU A 38 -12.32 -4.38 -7.35
N LYS A 39 -12.07 -4.15 -8.64
CA LYS A 39 -11.01 -3.24 -9.10
C LYS A 39 -11.28 -1.78 -8.72
N GLU A 40 -12.53 -1.34 -8.77
CA GLU A 40 -12.89 0.02 -8.32
C GLU A 40 -12.71 0.16 -6.79
N ILE A 41 -13.01 -0.87 -6.01
CA ILE A 41 -12.80 -0.88 -4.55
C ILE A 41 -11.30 -0.83 -4.24
N GLU A 42 -10.49 -1.69 -4.86
CA GLU A 42 -9.03 -1.70 -4.69
C GLU A 42 -8.43 -0.30 -4.96
N GLN A 43 -8.80 0.33 -6.08
CA GLN A 43 -8.30 1.67 -6.41
C GLN A 43 -8.71 2.71 -5.36
N ARG A 44 -9.91 2.61 -4.80
CA ARG A 44 -10.39 3.54 -3.77
C ARG A 44 -9.65 3.34 -2.44
N GLU A 45 -9.37 2.10 -2.07
CA GLU A 45 -8.59 1.78 -0.89
C GLU A 45 -7.15 2.26 -1.03
N GLU A 46 -6.51 2.02 -2.18
CA GLU A 46 -5.18 2.54 -2.48
C GLU A 46 -5.13 4.07 -2.42
N ARG A 47 -6.12 4.77 -3.01
CA ARG A 47 -6.18 6.23 -2.93
C ARG A 47 -6.34 6.73 -1.51
N LYS A 48 -7.18 6.07 -0.70
CA LYS A 48 -7.37 6.42 0.71
C LYS A 48 -6.08 6.21 1.49
N LEU A 49 -5.42 5.08 1.29
CA LEU A 49 -4.13 4.76 1.92
C LEU A 49 -3.05 5.77 1.51
N ASN A 50 -2.91 6.06 0.23
CA ASN A 50 -1.98 7.06 -0.28
C ASN A 50 -2.26 8.46 0.25
N LEU A 51 -3.53 8.84 0.40
CA LEU A 51 -3.91 10.11 1.02
C LEU A 51 -3.49 10.15 2.50
N LEU A 52 -3.74 9.07 3.25
CA LEU A 52 -3.35 8.98 4.66
C LEU A 52 -1.83 9.01 4.82
N ILE A 53 -1.08 8.31 3.97
CA ILE A 53 0.39 8.36 3.95
C ILE A 53 0.88 9.78 3.65
N LYS A 54 0.31 10.47 2.65
CA LYS A 54 0.67 11.86 2.34
C LYS A 54 0.34 12.84 3.46
N GLN A 55 -0.74 12.59 4.21
CA GLN A 55 -1.16 13.42 5.34
C GLN A 55 -0.36 13.12 6.61
N SER A 56 0.13 11.89 6.75
CA SER A 56 1.06 11.58 7.81
C SER A 56 2.35 12.34 7.54
N LEU A 57 2.88 13.05 8.54
CA LEU A 57 4.20 13.71 8.50
C LEU A 57 5.34 12.69 8.45
N LEU A 58 5.09 11.50 7.91
CA LEU A 58 6.09 10.47 7.74
C LEU A 58 7.14 10.98 6.76
N PRO A 59 8.43 10.82 7.09
CA PRO A 59 9.48 11.13 6.15
C PRO A 59 9.31 10.26 4.90
N ASP A 60 9.57 10.85 3.74
CA ASP A 60 9.58 10.10 2.48
C ASP A 60 10.73 9.09 2.50
N ILE A 61 10.40 7.85 2.83
CA ILE A 61 11.30 6.70 2.84
C ILE A 61 11.31 5.97 1.49
N SER A 62 10.63 6.50 0.46
CA SER A 62 10.64 5.87 -0.86
C SER A 62 12.08 5.78 -1.39
N GLY A 63 12.56 4.56 -1.56
CA GLY A 63 13.91 4.27 -2.03
C GLY A 63 15.02 4.30 -0.98
N ARG A 64 14.75 4.61 0.30
CA ARG A 64 15.74 4.49 1.38
C ARG A 64 15.67 3.10 2.02
N GLN A 65 16.81 2.40 2.02
CA GLN A 65 16.99 1.23 2.88
C GLN A 65 16.96 1.69 4.34
N PHE A 66 16.46 0.84 5.24
CA PHE A 66 16.39 1.08 6.69
C PHE A 66 17.60 1.89 7.19
N GLU A 67 17.35 3.12 7.67
CA GLU A 67 18.37 3.94 8.30
C GLU A 67 18.66 3.34 9.68
N TRP A 68 19.83 2.69 9.83
CA TRP A 68 20.31 2.15 11.11
C TRP A 68 21.12 3.18 11.91
N ASP A 69 21.24 4.40 11.39
CA ASP A 69 22.01 5.48 12.00
C ASP A 69 21.32 5.92 13.30
N GLY A 70 21.86 5.46 14.44
CA GLY A 70 21.30 5.67 15.78
C GLY A 70 20.91 4.38 16.53
N ILE A 71 20.96 3.21 15.85
CA ILE A 71 20.69 1.92 16.48
C ILE A 71 22.02 1.27 16.88
N HIS A 72 22.35 1.34 18.17
CA HIS A 72 23.45 0.57 18.74
C HIS A 72 22.97 -0.84 19.10
N MET A 73 23.41 -1.83 18.34
CA MET A 73 23.20 -3.25 18.65
C MET A 73 24.32 -3.74 19.57
N ASN A 74 23.95 -4.52 20.58
CA ASN A 74 24.94 -5.30 21.32
C ASN A 74 25.53 -6.37 20.37
N SER A 75 26.79 -6.77 20.58
CA SER A 75 27.57 -7.66 19.70
C SER A 75 26.89 -8.99 19.35
N ASP A 76 25.93 -9.42 20.16
CA ASP A 76 25.25 -10.71 20.05
C ASP A 76 23.92 -10.62 19.26
N LEU A 77 23.66 -9.47 18.63
CA LEU A 77 22.45 -9.21 17.86
C LEU A 77 22.83 -8.70 16.46
N SER A 78 22.48 -9.49 15.43
CA SER A 78 22.66 -9.09 14.04
C SER A 78 21.43 -8.35 13.49
N LYS A 79 21.58 -7.66 12.36
CA LYS A 79 20.46 -7.01 11.66
C LYS A 79 19.44 -8.04 11.19
N GLU A 80 19.92 -9.20 10.77
CA GLU A 80 19.11 -10.33 10.32
C GLU A 80 18.23 -10.88 11.45
N ASP A 81 18.76 -10.98 12.68
CA ASP A 81 17.99 -11.44 13.85
C ASP A 81 16.84 -10.48 14.18
N VAL A 82 17.08 -9.17 14.08
CA VAL A 82 16.06 -8.13 14.30
C VAL A 82 14.95 -8.21 13.25
N LEU A 83 15.32 -8.38 11.98
CA LEU A 83 14.36 -8.51 10.88
C LEU A 83 13.58 -9.83 10.95
N ALA A 84 14.19 -10.89 11.47
CA ALA A 84 13.55 -12.19 11.69
C ALA A 84 12.70 -12.25 12.98
N GLY A 85 12.80 -11.24 13.85
CA GLY A 85 12.09 -11.19 15.14
C GLY A 85 12.67 -12.13 16.21
N ASP A 86 13.89 -12.65 16.05
CA ASP A 86 14.54 -13.53 17.02
C ASP A 86 15.23 -12.72 18.13
N LEU A 87 14.38 -12.17 19.00
CA LEU A 87 14.78 -11.45 20.21
C LEU A 87 14.79 -12.41 21.41
N SER A 88 15.68 -13.40 21.35
CA SER A 88 15.91 -14.36 22.42
C SER A 88 16.28 -13.67 23.75
N ILE A 89 15.86 -14.25 24.88
CA ILE A 89 15.93 -13.66 26.24
C ILE A 89 17.35 -13.21 26.58
N GLY A 90 17.54 -11.91 26.80
CA GLY A 90 18.83 -11.29 27.15
C GLY A 90 19.39 -10.35 26.09
N LYS A 91 18.92 -10.45 24.83
CA LYS A 91 19.26 -9.51 23.76
C LYS A 91 18.53 -8.18 23.98
N LYS A 92 19.29 -7.09 24.17
CA LYS A 92 18.75 -5.73 24.36
C LYS A 92 19.09 -4.86 23.16
N ILE A 93 18.11 -4.09 22.69
CA ILE A 93 18.30 -3.02 21.72
C ILE A 93 18.21 -1.70 22.50
N SER A 94 19.21 -0.84 22.33
CA SER A 94 19.22 0.49 22.92
C SER A 94 19.02 1.53 21.83
N PHE A 95 17.94 2.30 21.95
CA PHE A 95 17.66 3.43 21.06
C PHE A 95 18.13 4.70 21.75
N TYR A 96 19.11 5.38 21.16
CA TYR A 96 19.53 6.70 21.61
C TYR A 96 19.00 7.73 20.60
N MET A 97 18.12 8.60 21.07
CA MET A 97 17.72 9.77 20.29
C MET A 97 18.91 10.73 20.23
N ALA A 98 19.49 10.91 19.04
CA ALA A 98 20.42 12.01 18.81
C ALA A 98 19.63 13.32 18.93
N ALA A 99 19.98 14.12 19.94
CA ALA A 99 19.43 15.46 20.16
C ALA A 99 20.01 16.47 19.16
#